data_AF-A0A100XCK1-F1
#
_entry.id   AF-A0A100XCK1-F1
#
_cell.length_a   1.000
_cell.length_b   1.000
_cell.length_c   1.000
_cell.angle_alpha   90.00
_cell.angle_beta   90.00
_cell.angle_gamma   90.00
#
_symmetry.space_group_name_H-M   'P 1'
#
loop_
_entity.id
_entity.type
_entity.pdbx_description
1 polymer ?
#
loop_
_entity_poly.entity_id
_entity_poly.type
_entity_poly.pdbx_seq_one_letter_code
_entity_poly.pdbx_strand_id
1 'polypeptide(L)' 'MHWLDHGRDAVVFRRDGGLICALNTGPDPLPLPAGTVLLASAPVTDGALPPNTAAWVSG' A
#
# COMPACT_ATOMS: atom_id res chain seq x y z
N MET A 1 -14.68 1.96 6.07
CA MET A 1 -13.79 2.18 4.91
C MET A 1 -13.26 3.61 4.95
N HIS A 2 -11.94 3.82 4.96
CA HIS A 2 -11.28 5.12 5.16
C HIS A 2 -10.08 5.30 4.21
N TRP A 3 -10.03 6.42 3.50
CA TRP A 3 -8.94 6.77 2.58
C TRP A 3 -7.72 7.29 3.33
N LEU A 4 -6.52 6.83 2.98
CA LEU A 4 -5.25 7.33 3.50
C LEU A 4 -4.62 8.21 2.42
N ASP A 5 -4.39 9.49 2.73
CA ASP A 5 -3.81 10.42 1.76
C ASP A 5 -2.33 10.08 1.55
N HIS A 6 -1.98 9.61 0.35
CA HIS A 6 -0.62 9.28 -0.08
C HIS A 6 -0.30 9.97 -1.43
N GLY A 7 -1.00 11.06 -1.74
CA GLY A 7 -0.81 11.81 -2.98
C GLY A 7 -1.50 11.20 -4.20
N ARG A 8 -1.33 11.87 -5.34
CA ARG A 8 -2.07 11.61 -6.59
C ARG A 8 -1.74 10.29 -7.28
N ASP A 9 -0.56 9.74 -7.00
CA ASP A 9 0.00 8.59 -7.70
C ASP A 9 -0.16 7.29 -6.87
N ALA A 10 -1.03 7.33 -5.86
CA ALA A 10 -1.30 6.21 -4.98
C ALA A 10 -2.78 6.11 -4.62
N VAL A 11 -3.26 4.88 -4.46
CA VAL A 11 -4.60 4.58 -3.94
C VAL A 11 -4.39 3.74 -2.69
N VAL A 12 -4.60 4.34 -1.52
CA VAL A 12 -4.44 3.66 -0.23
C VAL A 12 -5.70 3.84 0.62
N PHE A 13 -6.26 2.74 1.10
CA PHE A 13 -7.43 2.78 1.97
C PHE A 13 -7.44 1.64 2.98
N ARG A 14 -8.02 1.92 4.15
CA ARG A 14 -8.30 0.93 5.19
C ARG A 14 -9.76 0.50 5.15
N ARG A 15 -9.99 -0.81 5.08
CA ARG A 15 -11.30 -1.44 5.23
C ARG A 15 -11.60 -1.72 6.70
N ASP A 16 -12.88 -1.92 6.99
CA ASP A 16 -13.31 -2.35 8.32
C ASP A 16 -12.71 -3.74 8.59
N GLY A 17 -12.19 -3.96 9.80
CA GLY A 17 -11.39 -5.15 10.15
C GLY A 17 -9.88 -5.01 9.94
N GLY A 18 -9.38 -3.82 9.59
CA GLY A 18 -7.93 -3.52 9.60
C GLY A 18 -7.17 -3.97 8.35
N LEU A 19 -7.86 -4.32 7.26
CA LEU A 19 -7.17 -4.57 5.98
C LEU A 19 -6.86 -3.23 5.30
N ILE A 20 -5.59 -2.99 5.01
CA ILE A 20 -5.13 -1.84 4.23
C ILE A 20 -4.83 -2.34 2.81
N CYS A 21 -5.45 -1.72 1.82
CA CYS A 21 -5.16 -1.93 0.41
C CYS A 21 -4.36 -0.75 -0.12
N ALA A 22 -3.22 -1.03 -0.76
CA ALA A 22 -2.36 -0.04 -1.38
C ALA A 22 -2.11 -0.40 -2.85
N LEU A 23 -2.19 0.59 -3.73
CA LEU A 23 -1.79 0.53 -5.12
C LEU A 23 -0.89 1.73 -5.42
N ASN A 24 0.32 1.45 -5.89
CA ASN A 24 1.26 2.45 -6.37
C ASN A 24 1.13 2.55 -7.90
N THR A 25 0.61 3.66 -8.40
CA THR A 25 0.52 3.95 -9.85
C THR A 25 1.60 4.92 -10.32
N GLY A 26 2.48 5.35 -9.41
CA GLY A 26 3.53 6.33 -9.66
C GLY A 26 4.86 5.73 -10.07
N PRO A 27 5.83 6.59 -10.43
CA PRO A 27 7.18 6.21 -10.80
C PRO A 27 8.10 5.96 -9.59
N ASP A 28 7.70 6.39 -8.40
CA ASP A 28 8.51 6.34 -7.18
C ASP A 28 8.00 5.27 -6.20
N PRO A 29 8.85 4.68 -5.34
CA PRO A 29 8.41 3.77 -4.29
C PRO A 29 7.41 4.43 -3.33
N LEU A 30 6.33 3.71 -3.01
CA LEU A 30 5.28 4.15 -2.10
C LEU A 30 5.52 3.56 -0.70
N PRO A 31 5.80 4.37 0.34
CA PRO A 31 5.89 3.88 1.71
C PRO A 31 4.56 3.24 2.14
N LEU A 32 4.61 2.01 2.67
CA LEU A 32 3.43 1.34 3.18
C LEU A 32 3.16 1.74 4.63
N PRO A 33 1.88 1.84 5.04
CA PRO A 33 1.53 1.94 6.46
C PRO A 33 2.11 0.77 7.27
N ALA A 34 2.38 1.02 8.55
CA ALA A 34 2.86 -0.01 9.46
C ALA A 34 1.88 -1.19 9.52
N GLY A 35 2.43 -2.41 9.52
CA GLY A 35 1.66 -3.65 9.56
C GLY A 35 2.41 -4.81 8.93
N THR A 36 1.70 -5.92 8.73
CA THR A 36 2.25 -7.11 8.07
C THR A 36 1.74 -7.19 6.64
N VAL A 37 2.66 -7.25 5.67
CA VAL A 37 2.30 -7.49 4.27
C VAL A 37 1.75 -8.90 4.15
N LEU A 38 0.48 -9.01 3.76
CA LEU A 38 -0.22 -10.27 3.56
C LEU A 38 -0.05 -10.78 2.12
N LEU A 39 -0.05 -9.86 1.16
CA LEU A 39 0.09 -10.13 -0.27
C LEU A 39 0.73 -8.91 -0.95
N ALA A 40 1.62 -9.15 -1.90
CA ALA A 40 2.15 -8.12 -2.78
C ALA A 40 2.34 -8.67 -4.19
N SER A 41 2.08 -7.86 -5.22
CA SER A 41 2.27 -8.26 -6.62
C SER A 41 3.74 -8.23 -7.05
N ALA A 42 4.61 -7.61 -6.25
CA ALA A 42 6.05 -7.62 -6.39
C ALA A 42 6.71 -7.51 -4.98
N PRO A 43 8.02 -7.78 -4.85
CA PRO A 43 8.72 -7.65 -3.57
C PRO A 43 8.60 -6.25 -2.98
N VAL A 44 8.18 -6.18 -1.72
CA VAL A 44 8.27 -4.96 -0.90
C VAL A 44 9.68 -4.90 -0.32
N THR A 45 10.36 -3.77 -0.50
CA THR A 45 11.73 -3.56 -0.01
C THR A 45 11.74 -2.34 0.88
N ASP A 46 12.37 -2.45 2.06
CA ASP A 46 12.47 -1.38 3.05
C ASP A 46 11.12 -0.74 3.43
N GLY A 47 10.06 -1.55 3.46
CA GLY A 47 8.70 -1.09 3.78
C GLY A 47 8.03 -0.27 2.68
N ALA A 48 8.60 -0.23 1.47
CA ALA A 48 8.06 0.49 0.33
C ALA A 48 7.60 -0.44 -0.80
N LEU A 49 6.46 -0.10 -1.38
CA LEU A 49 5.86 -0.76 -2.52
C LEU A 49 6.41 -0.15 -3.82
N PRO A 50 7.10 -0.93 -4.68
CA PRO A 50 7.67 -0.40 -5.91
C PRO A 50 6.62 0.16 -6.89
N PRO A 51 7.07 0.93 -7.90
CA PRO A 51 6.21 1.46 -8.97
C PRO A 51 5.34 0.39 -9.63
N ASN A 52 4.10 0.76 -9.97
CA ASN A 52 3.14 -0.09 -10.71
C ASN A 52 2.81 -1.43 -10.01
N THR A 53 2.69 -1.42 -8.68
CA THR A 53 2.41 -2.64 -7.90
C THR A 53 1.35 -2.41 -6.83
N ALA A 54 0.78 -3.50 -6.32
CA ALA A 54 -0.24 -3.49 -5.28
C ALA A 54 0.18 -4.37 -4.09
N ALA A 55 -0.26 -3.98 -2.89
CA ALA A 55 -0.09 -4.76 -1.68
C ALA A 55 -1.30 -4.68 -0.75
N TRP A 56 -1.48 -5.73 0.05
CA TRP A 56 -2.40 -5.80 1.16
C TRP A 56 -1.64 -5.95 2.47
N VAL A 57 -2.00 -5.14 3.46
CA VAL A 57 -1.32 -5.07 4.75
C VAL A 57 -2.34 -5.21 5.86
N SER A 58 -2.06 -6.01 6.89
CA SER A 58 -2.85 -6.03 8.12
C SER A 58 -2.42 -4.90 9.05
N GLY A 59 -3.35 -4.03 9.44
CA GLY A 59 -3.10 -2.87 10.32
C GLY A 59 -4.34 -2.08 10.72
#